data_AF-A0A4S4DT41-F1
#
_entry.id   AF-A0A4S4DT41-F1
#
_cell.length_a   1.000
_cell.length_b   1.000
_cell.length_c   1.000
_cell.angle_alpha   90.00
_cell.angle_beta   90.00
_cell.angle_gamma   90.00
#
_symmetry.space_group_name_H-M   'P 1'
#
loop_
_entity.id
_entity.type
_entity.pdbx_description
1 polymer ?
#
loop_
_entity_poly.entity_id
_entity_poly.type
_entity_poly.pdbx_seq_one_letter_code
_entity_poly.pdbx_strand_id
1 'polypeptide(L)'
;MVKLQPLRKKYIEEKKKFNERRKLKQTQEYLLFKLQEAENRGNFVDAIGLKTYLIKDIKATIAKLEESIEENVMLVETIGPEQIGKEVSRLTNIPMTRLGQSEKEWLNGLADKLHQRVVGQDQAVNAVTEAVLRSRVGFGRRQQPTGSFLFLGPTGVGKTKLAKALAEQLGGKENILIRIDMTEYM
;
A
#
# COMPACT_ATOMS: atom_id res chain seq x y z
N MET A 1 -5.68 12.66 35.88
CA MET A 1 -4.40 13.35 35.56
C MET A 1 -3.14 12.54 35.91
N VAL A 2 -3.14 11.64 36.90
CA VAL A 2 -1.94 10.94 37.41
C VAL A 2 -1.30 9.95 36.41
N LYS A 3 -2.06 9.33 35.49
CA LYS A 3 -1.53 8.37 34.50
C LYS A 3 -0.83 9.01 33.28
N LEU A 4 -0.98 10.32 33.05
CA LEU A 4 -0.48 10.98 31.83
C LEU A 4 0.99 11.40 31.93
N GLN A 5 1.45 11.76 33.14
CA GLN A 5 2.84 12.16 33.40
C GLN A 5 3.87 11.05 33.11
N PRO A 6 3.68 9.78 33.53
CA PRO A 6 4.65 8.72 33.23
C PRO A 6 4.72 8.39 31.74
N LEU A 7 3.58 8.40 31.03
CA LEU A 7 3.54 8.15 29.58
C LEU A 7 4.23 9.26 28.79
N ARG A 8 4.02 10.53 29.18
CA ARG A 8 4.68 11.68 28.54
C ARG A 8 6.20 11.65 28.75
N LYS A 9 6.66 11.23 29.94
CA LYS A 9 8.09 11.07 30.23
C LYS A 9 8.71 9.97 29.36
N LYS A 10 8.06 8.80 29.28
CA LYS A 10 8.49 7.69 28.41
C LYS A 10 8.56 8.12 26.93
N TYR A 11 7.55 8.82 26.42
CA TYR A 11 7.55 9.36 25.06
C TYR A 11 8.72 10.34 24.79
N ILE A 12 9.04 11.24 25.73
CA ILE A 12 10.14 12.21 25.57
C ILE A 12 11.49 11.49 25.55
N GLU A 13 11.69 10.48 26.40
CA GLU A 13 12.90 9.67 26.42
C GLU A 13 13.06 8.86 25.13
N GLU A 14 12.00 8.20 24.67
CA GLU A 14 11.98 7.49 23.38
C GLU A 14 12.30 8.44 22.21
N LYS A 15 11.70 9.64 22.19
CA LYS A 15 11.94 10.65 21.15
C LYS A 15 13.40 11.16 21.17
N LYS A 16 14.02 11.28 22.34
CA LYS A 16 15.43 11.65 22.45
C LYS A 16 16.34 10.57 21.85
N LYS A 17 16.17 9.31 22.27
CA LYS A 17 16.90 8.16 21.71
C LYS A 17 16.72 8.07 20.19
N PHE A 18 15.49 8.30 19.72
CA PHE A 18 15.16 8.32 18.29
C PHE A 18 15.94 9.40 17.52
N ASN A 19 15.91 10.64 18.00
CA ASN A 19 16.62 11.75 17.37
C ASN A 19 18.14 11.54 17.35
N GLU A 20 18.69 10.95 18.41
CA GLU A 20 20.10 10.59 18.51
C GLU A 20 20.48 9.53 17.49
N ARG A 21 19.71 8.43 17.40
CA ARG A 21 19.93 7.38 16.38
C ARG A 21 19.83 7.95 14.96
N ARG A 22 18.87 8.84 14.69
CA ARG A 22 18.72 9.50 13.38
C ARG A 22 19.96 10.33 13.03
N LYS A 23 20.50 11.11 13.97
CA LYS A 23 21.74 11.88 13.77
C LYS A 23 22.94 10.98 13.52
N LEU A 24 23.05 9.87 14.23
CA LEU A 24 24.12 8.88 14.05
C LEU A 24 24.03 8.21 12.67
N LYS A 25 22.83 7.82 12.21
CA LYS A 25 22.62 7.27 10.85
C LYS A 25 22.98 8.28 9.76
N GLN A 26 22.59 9.56 9.91
CA GLN A 26 23.01 10.62 8.98
C GLN A 26 24.53 10.81 8.95
N THR A 27 25.18 10.73 10.11
CA THR A 27 26.64 10.82 10.21
C THR A 27 27.31 9.59 9.59
N GLN A 28 26.74 8.40 9.76
CA GLN A 28 27.21 7.17 9.12
C GLN A 28 27.15 7.27 7.60
N GLU A 29 26.02 7.75 7.04
CA GLU A 29 25.88 7.96 5.59
C GLU A 29 26.92 8.96 5.07
N TYR A 30 27.15 10.05 5.79
CA TYR A 30 28.18 11.03 5.44
C TYR A 30 29.59 10.43 5.46
N LEU A 31 29.93 9.61 6.45
CA LEU A 31 31.24 8.93 6.52
C LEU A 31 31.39 7.86 5.45
N LEU A 32 30.32 7.14 5.10
CA LEU A 32 30.33 6.18 3.99
C LEU A 32 30.55 6.88 2.66
N PHE A 33 29.93 8.04 2.46
CA PHE A 33 30.19 8.89 1.30
C PHE A 33 31.66 9.35 1.24
N LYS A 34 32.22 9.83 2.36
CA LYS A 34 33.64 10.21 2.44
C LYS A 34 34.60 9.04 2.21
N LEU A 35 34.26 7.86 2.72
CA LEU A 35 35.02 6.64 2.48
C LEU A 35 35.06 6.33 0.98
N GLN A 36 33.90 6.34 0.32
CA GLN A 36 33.80 6.11 -1.12
C GLN A 36 34.62 7.15 -1.91
N GLU A 37 34.58 8.41 -1.49
CA GLU A 37 35.37 9.49 -2.11
C GLU A 37 36.88 9.27 -1.94
N ALA A 38 37.33 8.87 -0.74
CA ALA A 38 38.73 8.56 -0.46
C ALA A 38 39.23 7.35 -1.24
N GLU A 39 38.40 6.29 -1.35
CA GLU A 39 38.69 5.10 -2.15
C GLU A 39 38.80 5.44 -3.65
N ASN A 40 37.87 6.25 -4.17
CA ASN A 40 37.88 6.68 -5.57
C ASN A 40 39.11 7.55 -5.92
N ARG A 41 39.61 8.33 -4.96
CA ARG A 41 40.82 9.17 -5.10
C ARG A 41 42.12 8.40 -4.85
N GLY A 42 42.07 7.12 -4.49
CA GLY A 42 43.23 6.29 -4.17
C GLY A 42 43.91 6.65 -2.83
N ASN A 43 43.22 7.38 -1.95
CA ASN A 43 43.75 7.73 -0.64
C ASN A 43 43.40 6.64 0.40
N PHE A 44 44.21 5.59 0.40
CA PHE A 44 43.98 4.40 1.24
C PHE A 44 44.20 4.65 2.73
N VAL A 45 45.05 5.60 3.11
CA VAL A 45 45.34 5.91 4.52
C VAL A 45 44.10 6.48 5.20
N ASP A 46 43.47 7.48 4.57
CA ASP A 46 42.24 8.09 5.08
C ASP A 46 41.07 7.11 5.03
N ALA A 47 40.97 6.29 3.97
CA ALA A 47 39.93 5.26 3.85
C ALA A 47 40.01 4.22 4.99
N ILE A 48 41.21 3.73 5.33
CA ILE A 48 41.41 2.79 6.45
C ILE A 48 41.04 3.46 7.78
N GLY A 49 41.43 4.72 7.98
CA GLY A 49 41.09 5.48 9.18
C GLY A 49 39.58 5.65 9.37
N LEU A 50 38.89 6.08 8.31
CA LEU A 50 37.43 6.25 8.29
C LEU A 50 36.70 4.93 8.55
N LYS A 51 37.13 3.84 7.89
CA LYS A 51 36.49 2.53 7.99
C LYS A 51 36.70 1.87 9.34
N THR A 52 37.93 1.89 9.87
CA THR A 52 38.32 1.08 11.03
C THR A 52 37.95 1.72 12.36
N TYR A 53 38.09 3.04 12.46
CA TYR A 53 37.81 3.77 13.70
C TYR A 53 36.39 4.34 13.65
N LEU A 54 36.14 5.29 12.75
CA LEU A 54 34.94 6.13 12.79
C LEU A 54 33.65 5.35 12.44
N ILE A 55 33.64 4.63 11.31
CA ILE A 55 32.45 3.89 10.85
C ILE A 55 32.14 2.72 11.78
N LYS A 56 33.18 2.01 12.25
CA LYS A 56 33.03 0.88 13.17
C LYS A 56 32.44 1.33 14.51
N ASP A 57 32.93 2.43 15.08
CA ASP A 57 32.46 2.95 16.36
C ASP A 57 31.02 3.47 16.28
N ILE A 58 30.68 4.19 15.20
CA ILE A 58 29.30 4.64 14.98
C ILE A 58 28.37 3.45 14.78
N LYS A 59 28.78 2.43 14.01
CA LYS A 59 27.97 1.21 13.82
C LYS A 59 27.75 0.47 15.14
N ALA A 60 28.77 0.37 16.00
CA ALA A 60 28.65 -0.23 17.33
C ALA A 60 27.72 0.59 18.24
N THR A 61 27.78 1.91 18.16
CA THR A 61 26.90 2.81 18.94
C THR A 61 25.45 2.70 18.49
N ILE A 62 25.19 2.63 17.17
CA ILE A 62 23.85 2.39 16.62
C ILE A 62 23.32 1.02 17.07
N ALA A 63 24.14 -0.04 17.01
CA ALA A 63 23.73 -1.37 17.45
C ALA A 63 23.33 -1.41 18.94
N LYS A 64 24.12 -0.78 19.81
CA LYS A 64 23.79 -0.63 21.25
C LYS A 64 22.48 0.13 21.47
N LEU A 65 22.26 1.19 20.69
CA LEU A 65 21.01 1.95 20.76
C LEU A 65 19.82 1.12 20.28
N GLU A 66 19.97 0.33 19.22
CA GLU A 66 18.93 -0.56 18.67
C GLU A 66 18.56 -1.70 19.65
N GLU A 67 19.54 -2.27 20.36
CA GLU A 67 19.31 -3.27 21.41
C GLU A 67 18.57 -2.68 22.64
N SER A 68 18.76 -1.38 22.91
CA SER A 68 18.11 -0.68 24.02
C SER A 68 16.66 -0.25 23.75
N ILE A 69 16.13 -0.51 22.55
CA ILE A 69 14.75 -0.22 22.17
C ILE A 69 13.91 -1.47 22.46
N GLU A 70 13.17 -1.44 23.58
CA GLU A 70 12.23 -2.49 23.97
C GLU A 70 11.12 -2.70 22.92
N GLU A 71 10.55 -3.90 22.85
CA GLU A 71 9.45 -4.27 21.92
C GLU A 71 8.16 -3.42 22.08
N ASN A 72 7.98 -2.73 23.22
CA ASN A 72 6.84 -1.87 23.52
C ASN A 72 7.13 -0.37 23.26
N VAL A 73 7.44 -0.04 22.00
CA VAL A 73 7.74 1.32 21.54
C VAL A 73 6.44 2.10 21.29
N MET A 74 6.28 3.30 21.88
CA MET A 74 5.13 4.17 21.53
C MET A 74 5.29 4.83 20.15
N LEU A 75 6.54 4.96 19.69
CA LEU A 75 6.92 5.52 18.40
C LEU A 75 7.17 4.41 17.38
N VAL A 76 6.25 4.26 16.43
CA VAL A 76 6.44 3.37 15.27
C VAL A 76 7.26 4.12 14.21
N GLU A 77 8.49 3.67 13.96
CA GLU A 77 9.35 4.22 12.90
C GLU A 77 9.14 3.52 11.55
N THR A 78 8.81 2.23 11.58
CA THR A 78 8.68 1.43 10.36
C THR A 78 7.36 1.72 9.67
N ILE A 79 7.43 2.10 8.40
CA ILE A 79 6.26 2.22 7.54
C ILE A 79 5.84 0.80 7.14
N GLY A 80 4.77 0.31 7.75
CA GLY A 80 4.15 -0.96 7.39
C GLY A 80 3.08 -0.81 6.31
N PRO A 81 2.56 -1.95 5.80
CA PRO A 81 1.47 -1.96 4.81
C PRO A 81 0.22 -1.21 5.28
N GLU A 82 -0.08 -1.22 6.58
CA GLU A 82 -1.23 -0.52 7.14
C GLU A 82 -1.09 1.01 7.07
N GLN A 83 0.10 1.55 7.37
CA GLN A 83 0.37 2.98 7.29
C GLN A 83 0.30 3.47 5.84
N ILE A 84 0.86 2.70 4.90
CA ILE A 84 0.76 3.00 3.46
C ILE A 84 -0.71 2.97 3.03
N GLY A 85 -1.45 1.91 3.41
CA GLY A 85 -2.86 1.77 3.10
C GLY A 85 -3.69 2.95 3.60
N LYS A 86 -3.44 3.42 4.83
CA LYS A 86 -4.14 4.57 5.42
C LYS A 86 -3.92 5.87 4.63
N GLU A 87 -2.69 6.18 4.24
CA GLU A 87 -2.41 7.41 3.48
C GLU A 87 -2.93 7.32 2.04
N VAL A 88 -2.77 6.18 1.37
CA VAL A 88 -3.35 5.97 0.03
C VAL A 88 -4.87 6.06 0.08
N SER A 89 -5.50 5.50 1.11
CA SER A 89 -6.94 5.58 1.32
C SER A 89 -7.41 7.01 1.50
N ARG A 90 -6.70 7.80 2.31
CA ARG A 90 -6.96 9.23 2.49
C ARG A 90 -6.83 10.02 1.19
N LEU A 91 -5.82 9.72 0.37
CA LEU A 91 -5.59 10.42 -0.91
C LEU A 91 -6.63 10.06 -1.98
N THR A 92 -7.01 8.78 -2.06
CA THR A 92 -7.92 8.28 -3.09
C THR A 92 -9.40 8.35 -2.68
N ASN A 93 -9.65 8.53 -1.39
CA ASN A 93 -10.95 8.36 -0.74
C ASN A 93 -11.55 6.96 -1.00
N ILE A 94 -10.70 5.96 -1.22
CA ILE A 94 -11.07 4.55 -1.38
C ILE A 94 -10.59 3.83 -0.12
N PRO A 95 -11.46 3.17 0.67
CA PRO A 95 -11.04 2.44 1.85
C PRO A 95 -10.08 1.31 1.45
N MET A 96 -8.80 1.44 1.80
CA MET A 96 -7.79 0.38 1.65
C MET A 96 -7.99 -0.65 2.77
N THR A 97 -9.19 -1.19 2.89
CA THR A 97 -9.43 -2.34 3.75
C THR A 97 -8.87 -3.55 3.03
N ARG A 98 -7.72 -4.01 3.56
CA ARG A 98 -7.26 -5.40 3.56
C ARG A 98 -6.59 -5.84 2.23
N LEU A 99 -5.34 -6.30 2.31
CA LEU A 99 -4.47 -6.60 1.17
C LEU A 99 -4.30 -8.10 0.87
N GLY A 100 -5.16 -8.99 1.38
CA GLY A 100 -5.02 -10.43 1.07
C GLY A 100 -6.20 -11.32 1.44
N GLN A 101 -6.60 -11.38 2.71
CA GLN A 101 -7.75 -12.19 3.14
C GLN A 101 -9.09 -11.62 2.64
N SER A 102 -9.16 -10.31 2.45
CA SER A 102 -10.35 -9.59 1.97
C SER A 102 -10.69 -9.78 0.52
N GLU A 103 -9.71 -9.89 -0.36
CA GLU A 103 -9.99 -9.91 -1.79
C GLU A 103 -10.73 -11.20 -2.11
N LYS A 104 -10.35 -12.30 -1.46
CA LYS A 104 -11.06 -13.58 -1.53
C LYS A 104 -12.48 -13.48 -0.98
N GLU A 105 -12.69 -12.92 0.21
CA GLU A 105 -14.03 -12.73 0.78
C GLU A 105 -14.88 -11.79 -0.08
N TRP A 106 -14.28 -10.72 -0.59
CA TRP A 106 -14.93 -9.73 -1.44
C TRP A 106 -15.34 -10.35 -2.78
N LEU A 107 -14.48 -11.19 -3.38
CA LEU A 107 -14.77 -11.93 -4.60
C LEU A 107 -15.91 -12.92 -4.39
N ASN A 108 -15.91 -13.66 -3.28
CA ASN A 108 -16.98 -14.60 -2.94
C ASN A 108 -18.35 -13.89 -2.81
N GLY A 109 -18.38 -12.67 -2.28
CA GLY A 109 -19.60 -11.87 -2.13
C GLY A 109 -19.90 -10.93 -3.31
N LEU A 110 -19.18 -11.01 -4.43
CA LEU A 110 -19.33 -10.03 -5.53
C LEU A 110 -20.72 -10.12 -6.19
N ALA A 111 -21.23 -11.33 -6.44
CA ALA A 111 -22.55 -11.53 -7.05
C ALA A 111 -23.66 -10.91 -6.19
N ASP A 112 -23.64 -11.16 -4.87
CA ASP A 112 -24.62 -10.62 -3.92
C ASP A 112 -24.61 -9.09 -3.91
N LYS A 113 -23.41 -8.47 -3.94
CA LYS A 113 -23.28 -7.02 -4.01
C LYS A 113 -23.80 -6.42 -5.31
N LEU A 114 -23.65 -7.13 -6.44
CA LEU A 114 -24.26 -6.70 -7.70
C LEU A 114 -25.78 -6.82 -7.65
N HIS A 115 -26.32 -7.88 -7.03
CA HIS A 115 -27.76 -8.07 -6.85
C HIS A 115 -28.44 -7.03 -5.95
N GLN A 116 -27.69 -6.38 -5.05
CA GLN A 116 -28.21 -5.24 -4.29
C GLN A 116 -28.65 -4.06 -5.18
N ARG A 117 -28.08 -3.93 -6.39
CA ARG A 117 -28.42 -2.85 -7.35
C ARG A 117 -29.09 -3.34 -8.63
N VAL A 118 -28.98 -4.64 -8.95
CA VAL A 118 -29.49 -5.26 -10.18
C VAL A 118 -30.49 -6.34 -9.79
N VAL A 119 -31.76 -6.10 -10.11
CA VAL A 119 -32.84 -7.05 -9.83
C VAL A 119 -32.93 -8.07 -10.97
N GLY A 120 -32.88 -9.36 -10.62
CA GLY A 120 -32.83 -10.47 -11.58
C GLY A 120 -31.56 -10.46 -12.41
N GLN A 121 -31.67 -10.84 -13.70
CA GLN A 121 -30.53 -10.95 -14.62
C GLN A 121 -29.43 -11.90 -14.11
N ASP A 122 -29.81 -12.97 -13.40
CA ASP A 122 -28.88 -13.87 -12.69
C ASP A 122 -27.80 -14.42 -13.61
N GLN A 123 -28.16 -14.79 -14.84
CA GLN A 123 -27.21 -15.26 -15.84
C GLN A 123 -26.14 -14.20 -16.17
N ALA A 124 -26.52 -12.94 -16.33
CA ALA A 124 -25.58 -11.86 -16.65
C ALA A 124 -24.69 -11.53 -15.45
N VAL A 125 -25.26 -11.48 -14.24
CA VAL A 125 -24.52 -11.21 -12.99
C VAL A 125 -23.50 -12.34 -12.74
N ASN A 126 -23.90 -13.60 -12.91
CA ASN A 126 -23.01 -14.74 -12.74
C ASN A 126 -21.88 -14.75 -13.78
N ALA A 127 -22.19 -14.51 -15.06
CA ALA A 127 -21.18 -14.48 -16.13
C ALA A 127 -20.12 -13.37 -15.91
N VAL A 128 -20.56 -12.20 -15.46
CA VAL A 128 -19.67 -11.08 -15.12
C VAL A 128 -18.80 -11.44 -13.91
N THR A 129 -19.41 -11.95 -12.84
CA THR A 129 -18.72 -12.31 -11.60
C THR A 129 -17.66 -13.39 -11.85
N GLU A 130 -17.98 -14.41 -12.63
CA GLU A 130 -17.05 -15.49 -12.98
C GLU A 130 -15.86 -15.00 -13.81
N ALA A 131 -16.10 -14.10 -14.78
CA ALA A 131 -15.02 -13.51 -15.58
C ALA A 131 -14.07 -12.65 -14.72
N VAL A 132 -14.62 -11.83 -13.81
CA VAL A 132 -13.82 -11.05 -12.85
C VAL A 132 -13.00 -11.97 -11.94
N LEU A 133 -13.63 -13.03 -11.41
CA LEU A 133 -12.97 -14.02 -10.58
C LEU A 133 -11.78 -14.65 -11.32
N ARG A 134 -12.01 -15.17 -12.54
CA ARG A 134 -10.97 -15.80 -13.39
C ARG A 134 -9.78 -14.87 -13.63
N SER A 135 -10.05 -13.59 -13.89
CA SER A 135 -8.97 -12.62 -14.10
C SER A 135 -8.17 -12.35 -12.83
N ARG A 136 -8.82 -12.28 -11.66
CA ARG A 136 -8.17 -11.94 -10.39
C ARG A 136 -7.33 -13.08 -9.81
N VAL A 137 -7.72 -14.33 -10.06
CA VAL A 137 -6.93 -15.51 -9.66
C VAL A 137 -5.83 -15.88 -10.66
N GLY A 138 -5.64 -15.09 -11.71
CA GLY A 138 -4.56 -15.28 -12.69
C GLY A 138 -4.83 -16.35 -13.76
N PHE A 139 -6.06 -16.87 -13.87
CA PHE A 139 -6.46 -17.77 -14.98
C PHE A 139 -6.80 -17.01 -16.28
N GLY A 140 -6.78 -15.67 -16.25
CA GLY A 140 -6.94 -14.82 -17.43
C GLY A 140 -5.67 -14.68 -18.27
N ARG A 141 -5.81 -14.32 -19.55
CA ARG A 141 -4.67 -13.99 -20.41
C ARG A 141 -4.11 -12.62 -20.04
N ARG A 142 -2.81 -12.53 -19.74
CA ARG A 142 -2.15 -11.28 -19.29
C ARG A 142 -2.29 -10.08 -20.23
N GLN A 143 -2.50 -10.31 -21.53
CA GLN A 143 -2.65 -9.25 -22.54
C GLN A 143 -4.12 -8.93 -22.88
N GLN A 144 -5.08 -9.43 -22.11
CA GLN A 144 -6.50 -9.18 -22.33
C GLN A 144 -7.12 -8.41 -21.16
N PRO A 145 -8.21 -7.66 -21.41
CA PRO A 145 -8.99 -7.05 -20.34
C PRO A 145 -9.51 -8.10 -19.34
N THR A 146 -9.77 -7.66 -18.11
CA THR A 146 -10.37 -8.47 -17.03
C THR A 146 -11.64 -9.21 -17.48
N GLY A 147 -12.42 -8.60 -18.37
CA GLY A 147 -13.55 -9.20 -19.05
C GLY A 147 -14.02 -8.30 -20.19
N SER A 148 -14.52 -8.92 -21.26
CA SER A 148 -15.20 -8.23 -22.35
C SER A 148 -16.59 -8.83 -22.46
N PHE A 149 -17.60 -7.98 -22.39
CA PHE A 149 -18.99 -8.40 -22.29
C PHE A 149 -19.84 -7.69 -23.35
N LEU A 150 -20.75 -8.45 -23.96
CA LEU A 150 -21.81 -7.91 -24.81
C LEU A 150 -23.15 -8.19 -24.13
N PHE A 151 -23.79 -7.14 -23.61
CA PHE A 151 -25.11 -7.26 -22.99
C PHE A 151 -26.20 -7.09 -24.05
N LEU A 152 -26.97 -8.15 -24.30
CA LEU A 152 -28.04 -8.18 -25.29
C LEU A 152 -29.43 -8.06 -24.63
N GLY A 153 -30.42 -7.64 -25.42
CA GLY A 153 -31.84 -7.61 -25.03
C GLY A 153 -32.47 -6.20 -25.05
N PRO A 154 -33.70 -6.04 -24.54
CA PRO A 154 -34.45 -4.78 -24.63
C PRO A 154 -33.85 -3.66 -23.77
N THR A 155 -34.23 -2.42 -24.07
CA THR A 155 -33.86 -1.24 -23.28
C THR A 155 -34.51 -1.27 -21.90
N GLY A 156 -33.92 -0.57 -20.92
CA GLY A 156 -34.51 -0.43 -19.58
C GLY A 156 -34.34 -1.62 -18.63
N VAL A 157 -33.91 -2.80 -19.08
CA VAL A 157 -33.80 -4.02 -18.22
C VAL A 157 -32.55 -4.09 -17.33
N GLY A 158 -31.74 -3.02 -17.31
CA GLY A 158 -30.60 -2.93 -16.37
C GLY A 158 -29.21 -3.21 -16.93
N LYS A 159 -29.01 -3.29 -18.25
CA LYS A 159 -27.66 -3.49 -18.86
C LYS A 159 -26.64 -2.45 -18.38
N THR A 160 -26.99 -1.17 -18.51
CA THR A 160 -26.15 -0.05 -18.05
C THR A 160 -26.05 -0.02 -16.53
N LYS A 161 -27.10 -0.46 -15.82
CA LYS A 161 -27.11 -0.52 -14.36
C LYS A 161 -26.10 -1.55 -13.84
N LEU A 162 -26.00 -2.71 -14.49
CA LEU A 162 -25.00 -3.73 -14.19
C LEU A 162 -23.58 -3.21 -14.41
N ALA A 163 -23.32 -2.51 -15.52
CA ALA A 163 -22.01 -1.89 -15.77
C ALA A 163 -21.63 -0.86 -14.69
N LYS A 164 -22.58 -0.02 -14.29
CA LYS A 164 -22.41 0.98 -13.21
C LYS A 164 -22.16 0.34 -11.84
N ALA A 165 -22.92 -0.70 -11.50
CA ALA A 165 -22.73 -1.46 -10.27
C ALA A 165 -21.36 -2.15 -10.24
N LEU A 166 -20.92 -2.73 -11.37
CA LEU A 166 -19.61 -3.33 -11.50
C LEU A 166 -18.48 -2.31 -11.33
N ALA A 167 -18.60 -1.13 -11.93
CA ALA A 167 -17.61 -0.05 -11.79
C ALA A 167 -17.46 0.40 -10.33
N GLU A 168 -18.58 0.52 -9.60
CA GLU A 168 -18.57 0.83 -8.18
C GLU A 168 -17.89 -0.27 -7.35
N GLN A 169 -18.17 -1.55 -7.64
CA GLN A 169 -17.55 -2.65 -6.90
C GLN A 169 -16.03 -2.75 -7.16
N LEU A 170 -15.58 -2.52 -8.40
CA LEU A 170 -14.18 -2.66 -8.78
C LEU A 170 -13.33 -1.42 -8.48
N GLY A 171 -13.88 -0.23 -8.67
CA GLY A 171 -13.16 1.04 -8.54
C GLY A 171 -13.57 1.88 -7.33
N GLY A 172 -14.57 1.44 -6.56
CA GLY A 172 -15.10 2.16 -5.41
C GLY A 172 -16.04 3.32 -5.74
N LYS A 173 -16.20 3.70 -7.02
CA LYS A 173 -17.09 4.78 -7.47
C LYS A 173 -17.69 4.49 -8.85
N GLU A 174 -18.94 4.90 -9.04
CA GLU A 174 -19.64 4.74 -10.32
C GLU A 174 -19.06 5.64 -11.44
N ASN A 175 -18.51 6.81 -11.08
CA ASN A 175 -17.98 7.79 -12.02
C ASN A 175 -16.68 7.38 -12.73
N ILE A 176 -16.11 6.23 -12.36
CA ILE A 176 -14.95 5.63 -13.03
C ILE A 176 -15.37 4.97 -14.35
N LEU A 177 -16.68 4.73 -14.54
CA LEU A 177 -17.21 4.20 -15.78
C LEU A 177 -17.04 5.22 -16.92
N ILE A 178 -16.14 4.92 -17.85
CA ILE A 178 -16.01 5.63 -19.12
C ILE A 178 -17.14 5.14 -20.03
N ARG A 179 -18.03 6.07 -20.42
CA ARG A 179 -19.14 5.79 -21.33
C ARG A 179 -18.87 6.44 -22.67
N ILE A 180 -18.88 5.63 -23.73
CA ILE A 180 -18.80 6.08 -25.12
C ILE A 180 -20.17 5.83 -25.74
N ASP A 181 -20.82 6.89 -26.23
CA ASP A 181 -22.09 6.77 -26.93
C ASP A 181 -21.83 6.49 -28.41
N MET A 182 -22.03 5.25 -28.84
CA MET A 182 -21.77 4.83 -30.22
C MET A 182 -22.71 5.49 -31.24
N THR A 183 -23.83 6.08 -30.82
CA THR A 183 -24.72 6.80 -31.75
C THR A 183 -24.10 8.09 -32.27
N GLU A 184 -23.12 8.66 -31.54
CA GLU A 184 -22.40 9.87 -31.96
C GLU A 184 -21.24 9.59 -32.94
N TYR A 185 -20.97 8.32 -33.25
CA TYR A 185 -19.85 7.88 -34.10
C TYR A 185 -20.30 7.18 -35.39
N MET A 186 -21.59 7.29 -35.73
CA MET A 186 -22.19 6.72 -36.95
C MET A 186 -22.24 7.72 -38.10
#